data_AF-L9ZVT4-F1
#
_entry.id   AF-L9ZVT4-F1
#
_cell.length_a   1.000
_cell.length_b   1.000
_cell.length_c   1.000
_cell.angle_alpha   90.00
_cell.angle_beta   90.00
_cell.angle_gamma   90.00
#
_symmetry.space_group_name_H-M   'P 1'
#
loop_
_entity.id
_entity.type
_entity.pdbx_description
1 polymer ?
#
loop_
_entity_poly.entity_id
_entity_poly.type
_entity_poly.pdbx_seq_one_letter_code
_entity_poly.pdbx_strand_id
1 'polypeptide(L)'
;MAGAARLCVTNQKGGVGKTTVAINLAGALNELGRDVLFVDLDPQGNATEGLGLLEAYDAEPPSLLDALVDPATVDCDDLVSAHPEMDVVTSNVDMNAAESTLVQEPDGETRLDALLDRLEAAGEYDVTVVDCSPHLGLLTDNALYATENLVIPALAEPTSKRSLELLFDYVGALEMDHDVTIEPQALVANRIENTRAATEMLEWFDEALPDVPLYRIRKRVALQRAFASGKSVFAVEEETDMSAVFMEMAEQLDEQLPRQGIPA
;
A
#
# COMPACT_ATOMS: atom_id res chain seq x y z
N MET A 1 19.85 3.71 13.43
CA MET A 1 19.67 4.04 12.00
C MET A 1 18.25 4.53 11.88
N ALA A 2 17.98 5.43 10.94
CA ALA A 2 16.61 5.87 10.78
C ALA A 2 15.79 4.77 10.11
N GLY A 3 14.64 4.40 10.69
CA GLY A 3 13.74 3.41 10.11
C GLY A 3 13.15 3.90 8.79
N ALA A 4 12.76 2.97 7.92
CA ALA A 4 12.15 3.29 6.63
C ALA A 4 10.83 4.06 6.84
N ALA A 5 10.50 4.95 5.92
CA ALA A 5 9.15 5.50 5.87
C ALA A 5 8.17 4.39 5.46
N ARG A 6 7.04 4.23 6.16
CA ARG A 6 6.09 3.14 5.89
C ARG A 6 4.77 3.72 5.41
N LEU A 7 4.20 3.16 4.35
CA LEU A 7 2.98 3.64 3.71
C LEU A 7 2.00 2.47 3.52
N CYS A 8 0.73 2.65 3.90
CA CYS A 8 -0.33 1.70 3.61
C CYS A 8 -1.28 2.28 2.55
N VAL A 9 -1.55 1.50 1.51
CA VAL A 9 -2.49 1.83 0.44
C VAL A 9 -3.78 1.04 0.65
N THR A 10 -4.79 1.67 1.26
CA THR A 10 -6.05 0.98 1.57
C THR A 10 -7.32 1.80 1.35
N ASN A 11 -8.42 1.06 1.16
CA ASN A 11 -9.79 1.52 1.09
C ASN A 11 -10.71 0.28 1.14
N GLN A 12 -11.78 0.38 1.93
CA GLN A 12 -12.83 -0.64 2.07
C GLN A 12 -13.50 -1.02 0.73
N LYS A 13 -13.54 -0.10 -0.25
CA LYS A 13 -14.17 -0.38 -1.53
C LYS A 13 -13.24 -1.22 -2.43
N GLY A 14 -13.74 -2.36 -2.90
CA GLY A 14 -13.10 -3.15 -3.95
C GLY A 14 -13.07 -2.42 -5.30
N GLY A 15 -12.02 -2.63 -6.09
CA GLY A 15 -11.93 -2.10 -7.46
C GLY A 15 -11.65 -0.61 -7.60
N VAL A 16 -11.29 0.08 -6.51
CA VAL A 16 -10.83 1.49 -6.53
C VAL A 16 -9.41 1.66 -7.12
N GLY A 17 -8.70 0.55 -7.33
CA GLY A 17 -7.34 0.52 -7.88
C GLY A 17 -6.23 0.68 -6.84
N LYS A 18 -6.36 0.04 -5.66
CA LYS A 18 -5.35 0.03 -4.59
C LYS A 18 -4.00 -0.46 -5.07
N THR A 19 -3.94 -1.71 -5.52
CA THR A 19 -2.76 -2.33 -6.12
C THR A 19 -2.14 -1.50 -7.24
N THR A 20 -2.97 -0.93 -8.12
CA THR A 20 -2.46 -0.06 -9.19
C THR A 20 -1.80 1.20 -8.62
N VAL A 21 -2.41 1.84 -7.64
CA VAL A 21 -1.81 3.03 -6.98
C VAL A 21 -0.55 2.63 -6.22
N ALA A 22 -0.56 1.54 -5.47
CA ALA A 22 0.57 1.05 -4.69
C ALA A 22 1.79 0.77 -5.58
N ILE A 23 1.63 -0.04 -6.64
CA ILE A 23 2.74 -0.40 -7.54
C ILE A 23 3.33 0.85 -8.20
N ASN A 24 2.49 1.79 -8.65
CA ASN A 24 2.98 2.98 -9.35
C ASN A 24 3.55 4.04 -8.39
N LEU A 25 3.07 4.11 -7.15
CA LEU A 25 3.71 4.90 -6.11
C LEU A 25 5.09 4.34 -5.76
N ALA A 26 5.20 3.03 -5.57
CA ALA A 26 6.48 2.35 -5.33
C ALA A 26 7.47 2.56 -6.49
N GLY A 27 7.01 2.42 -7.74
CA GLY A 27 7.82 2.72 -8.93
C GLY A 27 8.27 4.18 -9.00
N ALA A 28 7.40 5.14 -8.65
CA ALA A 28 7.77 6.56 -8.60
C ALA A 28 8.81 6.86 -7.49
N LEU A 29 8.67 6.24 -6.32
CA LEU A 29 9.66 6.34 -5.24
C LEU A 29 11.02 5.76 -5.67
N ASN A 30 11.02 4.63 -6.38
CA ASN A 30 12.25 4.09 -6.97
C ASN A 30 12.89 5.02 -8.00
N GLU A 31 12.09 5.66 -8.87
CA GLU A 31 12.57 6.65 -9.85
C GLU A 31 13.20 7.88 -9.15
N LEU A 32 12.76 8.22 -7.93
CA LEU A 32 13.40 9.22 -7.07
C LEU A 32 14.70 8.73 -6.41
N GLY A 33 15.12 7.50 -6.69
CA GLY A 33 16.33 6.87 -6.16
C GLY A 33 16.17 6.28 -4.77
N ARG A 34 14.95 5.91 -4.36
CA ARG A 34 14.68 5.23 -3.09
C ARG A 34 14.81 3.73 -3.23
N ASP A 35 15.40 3.11 -2.21
CA ASP A 35 15.34 1.67 -2.03
C ASP A 35 13.97 1.30 -1.43
N VAL A 36 13.12 0.65 -2.23
CA VAL A 36 11.71 0.39 -1.92
C VAL A 36 11.49 -1.07 -1.57
N LEU A 37 10.86 -1.32 -0.41
CA LEU A 37 10.22 -2.59 -0.07
C LEU A 37 8.72 -2.52 -0.38
N PHE A 38 8.23 -3.44 -1.18
CA PHE A 38 6.80 -3.60 -1.45
C PHE A 38 6.26 -4.83 -0.72
N VAL A 39 5.13 -4.70 -0.04
CA VAL A 39 4.48 -5.81 0.67
C VAL A 39 3.06 -5.99 0.13
N ASP A 40 2.78 -7.16 -0.43
CA ASP A 40 1.43 -7.56 -0.83
C ASP A 40 0.73 -8.28 0.33
N LEU A 41 -0.11 -7.54 1.06
CA LEU A 41 -0.87 -8.07 2.20
C LEU A 41 -2.30 -8.50 1.79
N ASP A 42 -2.65 -8.47 0.50
CA ASP A 42 -3.94 -8.98 0.03
C ASP A 42 -3.84 -10.49 -0.21
N PRO A 43 -4.65 -11.33 0.48
CA PRO A 43 -4.69 -12.77 0.22
C PRO A 43 -5.02 -13.15 -1.23
N GLN A 44 -5.52 -12.22 -2.06
CA GLN A 44 -5.75 -12.47 -3.48
C GLN A 44 -4.48 -12.38 -4.34
N GLY A 45 -3.38 -11.82 -3.83
CA GLY A 45 -2.10 -11.78 -4.55
C GLY A 45 -2.10 -10.90 -5.80
N ASN A 46 -3.00 -9.91 -5.89
CA ASN A 46 -3.11 -9.08 -7.08
C ASN A 46 -1.83 -8.25 -7.33
N ALA A 47 -1.14 -7.80 -6.27
CA ALA A 47 0.09 -7.05 -6.45
C ALA A 47 1.24 -7.97 -6.85
N THR A 48 1.30 -9.16 -6.23
CA THR A 48 2.23 -10.24 -6.57
C THR A 48 2.14 -10.60 -8.05
N GLU A 49 0.92 -10.81 -8.58
CA GLU A 49 0.69 -11.00 -10.02
C GLU A 49 1.08 -9.76 -10.84
N GLY A 50 0.66 -8.58 -10.39
CA GLY A 50 0.90 -7.30 -11.05
C GLY A 50 2.36 -6.86 -11.14
N LEU A 51 3.23 -7.46 -10.32
CA LEU A 51 4.68 -7.31 -10.32
C LEU A 51 5.39 -8.49 -11.02
N GLY A 52 4.63 -9.37 -11.70
CA GLY A 52 5.17 -10.47 -12.48
C GLY A 52 5.72 -11.64 -11.65
N LEU A 53 5.36 -11.72 -10.37
CA LEU A 53 5.85 -12.71 -9.41
C LEU A 53 4.80 -13.78 -9.08
N LEU A 54 3.89 -14.07 -10.01
CA LEU A 54 2.78 -15.02 -9.79
C LEU A 54 3.26 -16.41 -9.34
N GLU A 55 4.46 -16.86 -9.77
CA GLU A 55 5.02 -18.14 -9.34
C GLU A 55 5.29 -18.20 -7.82
N ALA A 56 5.51 -17.06 -7.16
CA ALA A 56 5.71 -16.98 -5.71
C ALA A 56 4.41 -17.16 -4.91
N TYR A 57 3.25 -16.92 -5.54
CA TYR A 57 1.95 -17.01 -4.85
C TYR A 57 1.61 -18.45 -4.41
N ASP A 58 2.06 -19.45 -5.17
CA ASP A 58 1.89 -20.88 -4.87
C ASP A 58 3.20 -21.51 -4.32
N ALA A 59 4.19 -20.70 -3.93
CA ALA A 59 5.47 -21.21 -3.42
C ALA A 59 5.30 -21.97 -2.09
N GLU A 60 6.17 -22.96 -1.87
CA GLU A 60 6.24 -23.66 -0.59
C GLU A 60 6.83 -22.75 0.50
N PRO A 61 6.49 -22.99 1.78
CA PRO A 61 7.01 -22.22 2.91
C PRO A 61 8.54 -22.11 2.94
N PRO A 62 9.09 -21.02 3.52
CA PRO A 62 8.36 -20.01 4.31
C PRO A 62 7.62 -18.97 3.46
N SER A 63 6.43 -18.59 3.92
CA SER A 63 5.56 -17.58 3.30
C SER A 63 5.35 -16.35 4.20
N LEU A 64 4.71 -15.30 3.67
CA LEU A 64 4.32 -14.14 4.47
C LEU A 64 3.45 -14.53 5.68
N LEU A 65 2.56 -15.53 5.56
CA LEU A 65 1.77 -15.97 6.70
C LEU A 65 2.65 -16.56 7.80
N ASP A 66 3.61 -17.43 7.44
CA ASP A 66 4.54 -18.02 8.41
C ASP A 66 5.31 -16.94 9.17
N ALA A 67 5.73 -15.90 8.44
CA ALA A 67 6.46 -14.76 9.00
C ALA A 67 5.59 -13.87 9.91
N LEU A 68 4.29 -13.74 9.63
CA LEU A 68 3.36 -13.00 10.50
C LEU A 68 3.06 -13.80 11.79
N VAL A 69 2.97 -15.13 11.71
CA VAL A 69 2.67 -15.98 12.87
C VAL A 69 3.88 -16.12 13.79
N ASP A 70 5.04 -16.50 13.24
CA ASP A 70 6.27 -16.66 14.01
C ASP A 70 7.46 -16.05 13.25
N PRO A 71 7.62 -14.70 13.32
CA PRO A 71 8.67 -14.00 12.61
C PRO A 71 10.05 -14.62 12.88
N ALA A 72 10.34 -14.99 14.14
CA ALA A 72 11.65 -15.46 14.55
C ALA A 72 12.11 -16.76 13.88
N THR A 73 11.20 -17.50 13.26
CA THR A 73 11.51 -18.78 12.58
C THR A 73 11.78 -18.65 11.09
N VAL A 74 11.48 -17.48 10.52
CA VAL A 74 11.62 -17.22 9.08
C VAL A 74 12.76 -16.25 8.85
N ASP A 75 13.68 -16.60 7.93
CA ASP A 75 14.73 -15.69 7.48
C ASP A 75 14.15 -14.64 6.54
N CYS A 76 14.61 -13.39 6.67
CA CYS A 76 14.11 -12.28 5.85
C CYS A 76 14.44 -12.50 4.37
N ASP A 77 15.61 -13.07 4.08
CA ASP A 77 16.06 -13.35 2.72
C ASP A 77 15.16 -14.36 1.98
N ASP A 78 14.49 -15.25 2.71
CA ASP A 78 13.59 -16.24 2.12
C ASP A 78 12.20 -15.66 1.78
N LEU A 79 11.85 -14.48 2.32
CA LEU A 79 10.56 -13.81 2.08
C LEU A 79 10.61 -12.81 0.93
N VAL A 80 11.80 -12.33 0.59
CA VAL A 80 11.97 -11.21 -0.33
C VAL A 80 12.28 -11.73 -1.73
N SER A 81 11.39 -11.39 -2.67
CA SER A 81 11.58 -11.61 -4.09
C SER A 81 12.13 -10.35 -4.75
N ALA A 82 13.24 -10.48 -5.46
CA ALA A 82 13.82 -9.37 -6.21
C ALA A 82 12.96 -9.00 -7.43
N HIS A 83 12.70 -7.71 -7.62
CA HIS A 83 12.05 -7.16 -8.81
C HIS A 83 12.86 -5.95 -9.35
N PRO A 84 12.86 -5.65 -10.66
CA PRO A 84 13.74 -4.61 -11.23
C PRO A 84 13.58 -3.20 -10.66
N GLU A 85 12.44 -2.88 -10.05
CA GLU A 85 12.11 -1.56 -9.50
C GLU A 85 12.06 -1.53 -7.96
N MET A 86 12.01 -2.68 -7.29
CA MET A 86 11.77 -2.77 -5.84
C MET A 86 11.98 -4.21 -5.37
N ASP A 87 12.21 -4.41 -4.08
CA ASP A 87 12.13 -5.73 -3.46
C ASP A 87 10.70 -5.99 -2.99
N VAL A 88 10.25 -7.24 -3.08
CA VAL A 88 8.83 -7.59 -2.91
C VAL A 88 8.67 -8.73 -1.91
N VAL A 89 7.93 -8.48 -0.84
CA VAL A 89 7.34 -9.53 -0.01
C VAL A 89 5.99 -9.88 -0.63
N THR A 90 5.95 -11.04 -1.29
CA THR A 90 4.79 -11.49 -2.05
C THR A 90 3.71 -12.06 -1.12
N SER A 91 2.46 -11.91 -1.53
CA SER A 91 1.36 -12.67 -0.95
C SER A 91 1.48 -14.14 -1.36
N ASN A 92 0.78 -15.01 -0.65
CA ASN A 92 0.77 -16.45 -0.86
C ASN A 92 -0.64 -17.00 -0.64
N VAL A 93 -0.96 -18.13 -1.27
CA VAL A 93 -2.25 -18.82 -1.10
C VAL A 93 -2.62 -19.07 0.37
N ASP A 94 -1.64 -19.29 1.23
CA ASP A 94 -1.86 -19.53 2.66
C ASP A 94 -2.38 -18.28 3.39
N MET A 95 -2.17 -17.07 2.85
CA MET A 95 -2.74 -15.82 3.39
C MET A 95 -4.28 -15.84 3.48
N ASN A 96 -4.96 -16.74 2.75
CA ASN A 96 -6.41 -16.96 2.89
C ASN A 96 -6.80 -17.44 4.30
N ALA A 97 -5.87 -18.04 5.05
CA ALA A 97 -6.06 -18.45 6.45
C ALA A 97 -5.58 -17.41 7.47
N ALA A 98 -5.02 -16.28 7.03
CA ALA A 98 -4.32 -15.33 7.90
C ALA A 98 -5.22 -14.78 9.01
N GLU A 99 -6.40 -14.27 8.66
CA GLU A 99 -7.38 -13.74 9.61
C GLU A 99 -7.70 -14.75 10.73
N SER A 100 -8.02 -16.00 10.36
CA SER A 100 -8.35 -17.04 11.34
C SER A 100 -7.17 -17.49 12.20
N THR A 101 -5.95 -17.33 11.69
CA THR A 101 -4.72 -17.77 12.36
C THR A 101 -4.24 -16.68 13.32
N LEU A 102 -4.12 -15.45 12.84
CA LEU A 102 -3.66 -14.30 13.61
C LEU A 102 -4.60 -13.94 14.77
N VAL A 103 -5.91 -14.18 14.65
CA VAL A 103 -6.85 -14.04 15.79
C VAL A 103 -6.48 -14.91 17.00
N GLN A 104 -5.78 -16.04 16.78
CA GLN A 104 -5.35 -16.92 17.87
C GLN A 104 -3.99 -16.52 18.44
N GLU A 105 -3.27 -15.64 17.74
CA GLU A 105 -1.95 -15.20 18.14
C GLU A 105 -2.04 -14.00 19.10
N PRO A 106 -1.22 -13.97 20.16
CA PRO A 106 -1.04 -12.75 20.94
C PRO A 106 -0.57 -11.62 20.03
N ASP A 107 -1.14 -10.42 20.22
CA ASP A 107 -0.80 -9.22 19.45
C ASP A 107 -0.91 -9.45 17.92
N GLY A 108 -1.84 -10.31 17.50
CA GLY A 108 -2.04 -10.73 16.11
C GLY A 108 -2.28 -9.57 15.15
N GLU A 109 -2.81 -8.46 15.66
CA GLU A 109 -3.06 -7.20 14.96
C GLU A 109 -1.81 -6.34 14.72
N THR A 110 -0.67 -6.64 15.35
CA THR A 110 0.58 -5.85 15.22
C THR A 110 1.76 -6.65 14.67
N ARG A 111 1.52 -7.86 14.15
CA ARG A 111 2.57 -8.76 13.66
C ARG A 111 3.34 -8.24 12.45
N LEU A 112 2.68 -7.48 11.59
CA LEU A 112 3.35 -6.88 10.44
C LEU A 112 4.39 -5.84 10.89
N ASP A 113 4.12 -5.05 11.92
CA ASP A 113 5.05 -4.02 12.42
C ASP A 113 6.40 -4.65 12.83
N ALA A 114 6.33 -5.71 13.64
CA ALA A 114 7.50 -6.47 14.06
C ALA A 114 8.23 -7.17 12.90
N LEU A 115 7.50 -7.57 11.85
CA LEU A 115 8.11 -8.15 10.64
C LEU A 115 8.83 -7.08 9.80
N LEU A 116 8.21 -5.91 9.61
CA LEU A 116 8.81 -4.79 8.88
C LEU A 116 10.10 -4.30 9.55
N ASP A 117 10.12 -4.19 10.88
CA ASP A 117 11.34 -3.88 11.63
C ASP A 117 12.52 -4.79 11.27
N ARG A 118 12.25 -6.10 11.08
CA ARG A 118 13.27 -7.09 10.74
C ARG A 118 13.68 -6.99 9.27
N LEU A 119 12.72 -6.86 8.36
CA LEU A 119 12.97 -6.73 6.93
C LEU A 119 13.78 -5.46 6.61
N GLU A 120 13.43 -4.34 7.23
CA GLU A 120 14.13 -3.06 7.04
C GLU A 120 15.53 -3.08 7.64
N ALA A 121 15.72 -3.75 8.79
CA ALA A 121 17.05 -3.96 9.35
C ALA A 121 17.94 -4.86 8.49
N ALA A 122 17.35 -5.75 7.67
CA ALA A 122 18.07 -6.64 6.76
C ALA A 122 18.33 -6.01 5.38
N GLY A 123 17.38 -5.24 4.84
CA GLY A 123 17.36 -4.81 3.44
C GLY A 123 17.70 -3.34 3.13
N GLU A 124 18.17 -2.54 4.10
CA GLU A 124 18.55 -1.12 3.90
C GLU A 124 17.50 -0.28 3.13
N TYR A 125 16.21 -0.53 3.35
CA TYR A 125 15.14 0.18 2.64
C TYR A 125 14.92 1.61 3.15
N ASP A 126 14.70 2.55 2.23
CA ASP A 126 14.30 3.92 2.53
C ASP A 126 12.79 4.02 2.80
N VAL A 127 11.99 3.20 2.09
CA VAL A 127 10.53 3.25 2.14
C VAL A 127 9.89 1.88 1.95
N THR A 128 8.84 1.61 2.71
CA THR A 128 8.00 0.41 2.63
C THR A 128 6.60 0.80 2.17
N VAL A 129 6.09 0.15 1.11
CA VAL A 129 4.72 0.34 0.60
C VAL A 129 3.93 -0.97 0.78
N VAL A 130 2.83 -0.90 1.52
CA VAL A 130 1.95 -2.04 1.82
C VAL A 130 0.65 -1.91 1.01
N ASP A 131 0.37 -2.88 0.13
CA ASP A 131 -0.93 -3.01 -0.55
C ASP A 131 -1.86 -3.89 0.28
N CYS A 132 -3.08 -3.41 0.52
CA CYS A 132 -4.05 -4.12 1.36
C CYS A 132 -5.26 -4.59 0.57
N SER A 133 -5.89 -5.66 1.07
CA SER A 133 -7.18 -6.12 0.59
C SER A 133 -8.30 -5.07 0.82
N PRO A 134 -9.45 -5.15 0.12
CA PRO A 134 -10.61 -4.30 0.40
C PRO A 134 -11.32 -4.59 1.73
N HIS A 135 -10.91 -5.62 2.48
CA HIS A 135 -11.57 -6.01 3.71
C HIS A 135 -10.99 -5.23 4.89
N LEU A 136 -11.85 -4.61 5.69
CA LEU A 136 -11.49 -4.07 6.99
C LEU A 136 -11.54 -5.23 7.99
N GLY A 137 -10.37 -5.64 8.46
CA GLY A 137 -10.13 -6.83 9.28
C GLY A 137 -8.67 -6.86 9.73
N LEU A 138 -8.25 -7.99 10.29
CA LEU A 138 -6.99 -8.10 11.03
C LEU A 138 -5.77 -7.83 10.16
N LEU A 139 -5.80 -8.18 8.87
CA LEU A 139 -4.73 -7.83 7.94
C LEU A 139 -4.63 -6.31 7.69
N THR A 140 -5.78 -5.64 7.57
CA THR A 140 -5.79 -4.17 7.42
C THR A 140 -5.37 -3.49 8.71
N ASP A 141 -5.70 -4.05 9.88
CA ASP A 141 -5.23 -3.55 11.18
C ASP A 141 -3.71 -3.62 11.26
N ASN A 142 -3.13 -4.77 10.90
CA ASN A 142 -1.69 -4.95 10.79
C ASN A 142 -1.03 -3.88 9.92
N ALA A 143 -1.59 -3.59 8.74
CA ALA A 143 -1.06 -2.56 7.87
C ALA A 143 -1.19 -1.15 8.47
N LEU A 144 -2.33 -0.82 9.08
CA LEU A 144 -2.56 0.51 9.63
C LEU A 144 -1.69 0.78 10.85
N TYR A 145 -1.57 -0.19 11.77
CA TYR A 145 -0.68 -0.07 12.92
C TYR A 145 0.80 -0.05 12.53
N ALA A 146 1.21 -0.86 11.56
CA ALA A 146 2.62 -0.91 11.16
C ALA A 146 3.09 0.32 10.37
N THR A 147 2.18 1.01 9.69
CA THR A 147 2.56 2.09 8.75
C THR A 147 2.22 3.47 9.25
N GLU A 148 1.12 3.66 9.99
CA GLU A 148 0.60 4.95 10.48
C GLU A 148 0.37 6.02 9.40
N ASN A 149 0.65 5.74 8.13
CA ASN A 149 0.60 6.69 7.03
C ASN A 149 -0.23 6.12 5.89
N LEU A 150 -1.39 6.74 5.69
CA LEU A 150 -2.45 6.20 4.86
C LEU A 150 -2.53 6.92 3.51
N VAL A 151 -2.41 6.15 2.44
CA VAL A 151 -2.74 6.57 1.07
C VAL A 151 -4.10 5.96 0.70
N ILE A 152 -5.05 6.80 0.29
CA ILE A 152 -6.45 6.39 0.09
C ILE A 152 -6.85 6.49 -1.38
N PRO A 153 -6.87 5.38 -2.14
CA PRO A 153 -7.42 5.36 -3.48
C PRO A 153 -8.95 5.36 -3.44
N ALA A 154 -9.61 6.26 -4.16
CA ALA A 154 -11.06 6.34 -4.24
C ALA A 154 -11.53 6.62 -5.67
N LEU A 155 -12.65 6.04 -6.10
CA LEU A 155 -13.24 6.41 -7.40
C LEU A 155 -13.88 7.80 -7.30
N ALA A 156 -13.83 8.58 -8.38
CA ALA A 156 -14.58 9.83 -8.49
C ALA A 156 -16.08 9.56 -8.79
N GLU A 157 -16.73 8.81 -7.91
CA GLU A 157 -18.13 8.39 -8.01
C GLU A 157 -18.85 8.59 -6.67
N PRO A 158 -20.18 8.85 -6.66
CA PRO A 158 -20.93 9.12 -5.44
C PRO A 158 -20.84 8.04 -4.35
N THR A 159 -20.62 6.77 -4.75
CA THR A 159 -20.50 5.64 -3.81
C THR A 159 -19.23 5.70 -2.97
N SER A 160 -18.23 6.49 -3.36
CA SER A 160 -16.97 6.64 -2.62
C SER A 160 -17.16 7.42 -1.31
N LYS A 161 -18.17 8.29 -1.19
CA LYS A 161 -18.44 9.04 0.05
C LYS A 161 -18.62 8.10 1.24
N ARG A 162 -19.53 7.14 1.10
CA ARG A 162 -19.82 6.16 2.14
C ARG A 162 -18.63 5.27 2.47
N SER A 163 -17.81 4.95 1.47
CA SER A 163 -16.63 4.09 1.66
C SER A 163 -15.55 4.82 2.47
N LEU A 164 -15.37 6.12 2.24
CA LEU A 164 -14.46 6.95 3.04
C LEU A 164 -14.96 7.17 4.46
N GLU A 165 -16.25 7.46 4.64
CA GLU A 165 -16.84 7.57 5.99
C GLU A 165 -16.56 6.30 6.81
N LEU A 166 -16.81 5.13 6.22
CA LEU A 166 -16.57 3.85 6.89
C LEU A 166 -15.08 3.60 7.17
N LEU A 167 -14.19 4.03 6.28
CA LEU A 167 -12.74 3.94 6.50
C LEU A 167 -12.31 4.83 7.68
N PHE A 168 -12.78 6.09 7.75
CA PHE A 168 -12.43 6.99 8.84
C PHE A 168 -13.04 6.59 10.18
N ASP A 169 -14.30 6.12 10.19
CA ASP A 169 -14.93 5.56 11.39
C ASP A 169 -14.10 4.36 11.91
N TYR A 170 -13.56 3.55 11.01
CA TYR A 170 -12.72 2.40 11.33
C TYR A 170 -11.35 2.82 11.86
N VAL A 171 -10.65 3.70 11.15
CA VAL A 171 -9.33 4.23 11.57
C VAL A 171 -9.43 4.87 12.96
N GLY A 172 -10.45 5.71 13.20
CA GLY A 172 -10.63 6.35 14.51
C GLY A 172 -10.91 5.34 15.64
N ALA A 173 -11.47 4.17 15.35
CA ALA A 173 -11.63 3.11 16.35
C ALA A 173 -10.28 2.45 16.68
N LEU A 174 -9.42 2.21 15.68
CA LEU A 174 -8.08 1.64 15.88
C LEU A 174 -7.16 2.61 16.66
N GLU A 175 -7.17 3.89 16.31
CA GLU A 175 -6.41 4.93 17.01
C GLU A 175 -6.76 4.96 18.51
N MET A 176 -8.05 4.83 18.85
CA MET A 176 -8.51 4.79 20.24
C MET A 176 -8.09 3.53 20.99
N ASP A 177 -7.97 2.40 20.30
CA ASP A 177 -7.70 1.10 20.93
C ASP A 177 -6.20 0.93 21.25
N HIS A 178 -5.32 1.45 20.40
CA HIS A 178 -3.86 1.32 20.55
C HIS A 178 -3.10 2.62 20.88
N ASP A 179 -3.80 3.74 21.08
CA ASP A 179 -3.19 5.07 21.37
C ASP A 179 -2.15 5.48 20.29
N VAL A 180 -2.49 5.22 19.03
CA VAL A 180 -1.70 5.56 17.85
C VAL A 180 -2.37 6.69 17.05
N THR A 181 -1.63 7.32 16.14
CA THR A 181 -2.19 8.29 15.18
C THR A 181 -1.93 7.78 13.78
N ILE A 182 -2.99 7.61 12.99
CA ILE A 182 -2.92 7.16 11.60
C ILE A 182 -3.25 8.36 10.71
N GLU A 183 -2.23 8.89 10.03
CA GLU A 183 -2.33 10.12 9.25
C GLU A 183 -2.66 9.83 7.78
N PRO A 184 -3.75 10.38 7.23
CA PRO A 184 -3.99 10.36 5.80
C PRO A 184 -2.98 11.27 5.08
N GLN A 185 -2.00 10.68 4.41
CA GLN A 185 -0.95 11.42 3.69
C GLN A 185 -1.37 11.77 2.26
N ALA A 186 -2.27 11.00 1.65
CA ALA A 186 -2.72 11.25 0.29
C ALA A 186 -4.12 10.68 0.02
N LEU A 187 -4.94 11.44 -0.71
CA LEU A 187 -6.16 10.96 -1.33
C LEU A 187 -5.95 10.86 -2.84
N VAL A 188 -6.20 9.69 -3.42
CA VAL A 188 -6.03 9.44 -4.86
C VAL A 188 -7.40 9.23 -5.51
N ALA A 189 -7.93 10.28 -6.13
CA ALA A 189 -9.11 10.17 -6.98
C ALA A 189 -8.74 9.44 -8.27
N ASN A 190 -9.11 8.17 -8.34
CA ASN A 190 -8.68 7.23 -9.36
C ASN A 190 -9.74 7.00 -10.44
N ARG A 191 -9.27 6.55 -11.61
CA ARG A 191 -10.05 6.23 -12.82
C ARG A 191 -10.98 7.38 -13.24
N ILE A 192 -10.55 8.61 -13.07
CA ILE A 192 -11.34 9.80 -13.40
C ILE A 192 -11.74 9.78 -14.87
N GLU A 193 -13.04 9.93 -15.11
CA GLU A 193 -13.66 10.17 -16.41
C GLU A 193 -14.29 11.57 -16.43
N ASN A 194 -14.44 12.16 -17.61
CA ASN A 194 -15.00 13.52 -17.76
C ASN A 194 -16.53 13.49 -17.61
N THR A 195 -17.00 13.38 -16.38
CA THR A 195 -18.44 13.37 -16.04
C THR A 195 -18.75 14.41 -14.97
N ARG A 196 -20.00 14.88 -14.95
CA ARG A 196 -20.46 15.80 -13.90
C ARG A 196 -20.34 15.19 -12.50
N ALA A 197 -20.65 13.90 -12.36
CA ALA A 197 -20.54 13.19 -11.09
C ALA A 197 -19.09 13.14 -10.60
N ALA A 198 -18.11 12.96 -11.51
CA ALA A 198 -16.71 13.03 -11.15
C ALA A 198 -16.29 14.41 -10.68
N THR A 199 -16.73 15.49 -11.36
CA THR A 199 -16.47 16.87 -10.91
C THR A 199 -17.05 17.13 -9.52
N GLU A 200 -18.32 16.80 -9.29
CA GLU A 200 -18.98 16.98 -7.98
C GLU A 200 -18.31 16.15 -6.88
N MET A 201 -17.77 14.97 -7.23
CA MET A 201 -17.06 14.13 -6.27
C MET A 201 -15.68 14.70 -5.92
N LEU A 202 -14.95 15.25 -6.90
CA LEU A 202 -13.66 15.91 -6.66
C LEU A 202 -13.82 17.14 -5.77
N GLU A 203 -14.85 17.96 -6.01
CA GLU A 203 -15.18 19.10 -5.14
C GLU A 203 -15.48 18.65 -3.71
N TRP A 204 -16.24 17.56 -3.56
CA TRP A 204 -16.53 17.00 -2.24
C TRP A 204 -15.28 16.46 -1.53
N PHE A 205 -14.32 15.87 -2.26
CA PHE A 205 -13.06 15.42 -1.67
C PHE A 205 -12.27 16.59 -1.08
N ASP A 206 -12.11 17.67 -1.86
CA ASP A 206 -11.43 18.89 -1.43
C ASP A 206 -12.11 19.52 -0.19
N GLU A 207 -13.44 19.45 -0.10
CA GLU A 207 -14.20 19.95 1.07
C GLU A 207 -14.11 19.03 2.30
N ALA A 208 -14.11 17.72 2.09
CA ALA A 208 -14.14 16.74 3.17
C ALA A 208 -12.77 16.54 3.84
N LEU A 209 -11.69 16.67 3.08
CA LEU A 209 -10.31 16.45 3.52
C LEU A 209 -9.40 17.60 3.06
N PRO A 210 -9.61 18.83 3.57
CA PRO A 210 -8.90 20.02 3.09
C PRO A 210 -7.40 19.99 3.34
N ASP A 211 -6.96 19.23 4.35
CA ASP A 211 -5.55 19.11 4.75
C ASP A 211 -4.83 17.92 4.07
N VAL A 212 -5.58 17.08 3.32
CA VAL A 212 -5.02 15.89 2.66
C VAL A 212 -4.82 16.19 1.17
N PRO A 213 -3.60 16.07 0.62
CA PRO A 213 -3.33 16.27 -0.79
C PRO A 213 -4.19 15.36 -1.69
N LEU A 214 -4.85 15.95 -2.70
CA LEU A 214 -5.70 15.24 -3.66
C LEU A 214 -4.98 15.03 -5.01
N TYR A 215 -4.64 13.79 -5.32
CA TYR A 215 -4.05 13.39 -6.60
C TYR A 215 -5.11 12.83 -7.55
N ARG A 216 -5.02 13.20 -8.83
CA ARG A 216 -6.07 12.96 -9.83
C ARG A 216 -5.59 12.01 -10.91
N ILE A 217 -5.84 10.72 -10.72
CA ILE A 217 -5.47 9.68 -11.68
C ILE A 217 -6.62 9.41 -12.65
N ARG A 218 -6.39 9.75 -13.92
CA ARG A 218 -7.30 9.49 -15.03
C ARG A 218 -7.21 8.03 -15.47
N LYS A 219 -8.33 7.51 -15.97
CA LYS A 219 -8.34 6.18 -16.58
C LYS A 219 -7.44 6.15 -17.81
N ARG A 220 -6.42 5.28 -17.79
CA ARG A 220 -5.46 5.05 -18.88
C ARG A 220 -5.27 3.57 -19.13
N VAL A 221 -5.16 3.21 -20.41
CA VAL A 221 -4.83 1.84 -20.84
C VAL A 221 -3.37 1.52 -20.50
N ALA A 222 -2.47 2.50 -20.56
CA ALA A 222 -1.07 2.35 -20.17
C ALA A 222 -0.89 1.77 -18.75
N LEU A 223 -1.67 2.23 -17.77
CA LEU A 223 -1.63 1.67 -16.40
C LEU A 223 -1.98 0.18 -16.36
N GLN A 224 -2.95 -0.26 -17.15
CA GLN A 224 -3.36 -1.67 -17.23
C GLN A 224 -2.30 -2.52 -17.94
N ARG A 225 -1.65 -1.97 -18.95
CA ARG A 225 -0.59 -2.65 -19.70
C ARG A 225 0.69 -2.77 -18.89
N ALA A 226 1.06 -1.73 -18.13
CA ALA A 226 2.17 -1.78 -17.19
C ALA A 226 1.96 -2.90 -16.15
N PHE A 227 0.79 -2.92 -15.50
CA PHE A 227 0.40 -4.00 -14.59
C PHE A 227 0.48 -5.39 -15.27
N ALA A 228 -0.09 -5.55 -16.47
CA ALA A 228 -0.03 -6.83 -17.19
C ALA A 228 1.38 -7.22 -17.65
N SER A 229 2.33 -6.28 -17.64
CA SER A 229 3.75 -6.54 -17.93
C SER A 229 4.58 -6.80 -16.68
N GLY A 230 3.94 -6.84 -15.49
CA GLY A 230 4.61 -7.09 -14.23
C GLY A 230 5.40 -5.89 -13.72
N LYS A 231 5.01 -4.65 -14.05
CA LYS A 231 5.82 -3.44 -13.83
C LYS A 231 4.99 -2.21 -13.52
N SER A 232 5.62 -1.18 -12.96
CA SER A 232 5.03 0.16 -12.89
C SER A 232 5.06 0.87 -14.27
N VAL A 233 4.40 2.03 -14.37
CA VAL A 233 4.46 2.85 -15.61
C VAL A 233 5.85 3.44 -15.89
N PHE A 234 6.77 3.38 -14.93
CA PHE A 234 8.13 3.93 -15.08
C PHE A 234 9.09 2.93 -15.74
N ALA A 235 8.84 1.62 -15.61
CA ALA A 235 9.69 0.58 -16.21
C ALA A 235 9.16 0.00 -17.55
N VAL A 236 8.23 0.70 -18.20
CA VAL A 236 7.70 0.35 -19.53
C VAL A 236 7.97 1.46 -20.56
N GLU A 237 8.02 1.09 -21.84
CA GLU A 237 8.25 2.06 -22.94
C GLU A 237 7.01 2.94 -23.24
N GLU A 238 5.81 2.50 -22.86
CA GLU A 238 4.57 3.25 -23.13
C GLU A 238 4.43 4.44 -22.17
N GLU A 239 4.62 5.65 -22.69
CA GLU A 239 4.43 6.88 -21.91
C GLU A 239 2.97 7.10 -21.52
N THR A 240 2.77 7.69 -20.34
CA THR A 240 1.47 8.12 -19.83
C THR A 240 1.61 9.42 -19.06
N ASP A 241 0.64 10.31 -19.23
CA ASP A 241 0.52 11.55 -18.47
C ASP A 241 0.28 11.34 -16.97
N MET A 242 -0.06 10.11 -16.57
CA MET A 242 -0.24 9.75 -15.15
C MET A 242 1.07 9.56 -14.40
N SER A 243 2.19 9.31 -15.10
CA SER A 243 3.52 9.21 -14.49
C SER A 243 3.87 10.47 -13.70
N ALA A 244 3.63 11.65 -14.28
CA ALA A 244 3.86 12.93 -13.61
C ALA A 244 3.05 13.11 -12.31
N VAL A 245 1.82 12.58 -12.25
CA VAL A 245 0.98 12.65 -11.05
C VAL A 245 1.51 11.71 -9.96
N PHE A 246 2.00 10.52 -10.33
CA PHE A 246 2.66 9.61 -9.38
C PHE A 246 4.00 10.17 -8.88
N MET A 247 4.76 10.84 -9.75
CA MET A 247 6.00 11.53 -9.34
C MET A 247 5.73 12.66 -8.37
N GLU A 248 4.75 13.53 -8.66
CA GLU A 248 4.35 14.62 -7.75
C GLU A 248 3.94 14.07 -6.37
N MET A 249 3.18 12.96 -6.36
CA MET A 249 2.79 12.29 -5.13
C MET A 249 3.99 11.70 -4.37
N ALA A 250 4.91 11.03 -5.07
CA ALA A 250 6.10 10.45 -4.47
C ALA A 250 7.04 11.52 -3.92
N GLU A 251 7.26 12.63 -4.64
CA GLU A 251 8.07 13.77 -4.18
C GLU A 251 7.51 14.35 -2.89
N GLN A 252 6.20 14.60 -2.84
CA GLN A 252 5.57 15.17 -1.66
C GLN A 252 5.62 14.21 -0.46
N LEU A 253 5.35 12.91 -0.66
CA LEU A 253 5.43 11.91 0.41
C LEU A 253 6.88 11.75 0.92
N ASP A 254 7.86 11.76 0.02
CA ASP A 254 9.28 11.65 0.36
C ASP A 254 9.80 12.87 1.17
N GLU A 255 9.21 14.05 0.96
CA GLU A 255 9.48 15.25 1.76
C GLU A 255 8.80 15.23 3.13
N GLN A 256 7.59 14.67 3.22
CA GLN A 256 6.75 14.72 4.42
C GLN A 256 7.02 13.62 5.42
N LEU A 257 7.37 12.40 4.96
CA LEU A 257 7.52 11.26 5.84
C LEU A 257 8.83 11.40 6.63
N PRO A 258 8.77 11.46 7.97
CA PRO A 258 9.96 11.57 8.78
C PRO A 258 10.83 10.33 8.59
N ARG A 259 12.07 10.55 8.15
CA ARG A 259 13.13 9.54 8.30
C ARG A 259 13.33 9.38 9.80
N GLN A 260 12.82 8.31 10.42
CA GLN A 260 12.79 8.17 11.88
C GLN A 260 14.19 8.35 12.51
N GLY A 261 14.61 9.55 12.93
CA GLY A 261 15.95 9.73 13.51
C GLY A 261 16.71 11.00 13.14
N ILE A 262 16.08 11.96 12.45
CA ILE A 262 16.57 13.33 12.41
C ILE A 262 15.62 14.19 13.24
N PRO A 263 16.03 14.70 14.42
CA PRO A 263 15.24 15.70 15.12
C PRO A 263 15.17 16.96 14.24
N ALA A 264 13.97 17.56 14.19
CA ALA A 264 13.71 18.84 13.54
C ALA A 264 14.67 19.95 13.99
#